data_AF-A0A9P7ARK2-F1
#
_entry.id   AF-A0A9P7ARK2-F1
#
_cell.length_a   1.000
_cell.length_b   1.000
_cell.length_c   1.000
_cell.angle_alpha   90.00
_cell.angle_beta   90.00
_cell.angle_gamma   90.00
#
_symmetry.space_group_name_H-M   'P 1'
#
loop_
_entity.id
_entity.type
_entity.pdbx_description
1 polymer ?
#
loop_
_entity_poly.entity_id
_entity_poly.type
_entity_poly.pdbx_seq_one_letter_code
_entity_poly.pdbx_strand_id
1 'polypeptide(L)'
;MSEIEASLYALQWNNSMSVAVITIISYEYILQFEKEVKFVWERQWSVMTCLYLAVRYFGILIAMFSACWGGQIYIPEAVSYGTFLFMQWGTSVYSCLTKVILIWRLYALYQSKPILYVLLGLFIPIVALYIAVDVFLWSRPSAISIQEIIIAPSIKYCTAFFHTGPMPAIYTSIPVICYDILLVVLAITILVKHMKERKELQMKPNTYIVLIVRYHVIYFVMNLAVQIFSAIMWADLSTAVMYVVLLFSDSVPFIIVPRLIIDIWETHANESCVHVSTTFEDCVCWTSPPPLEEHELEFRIDPDNLA
;
A
#
# COMPACT_ATOMS: atom_id res chain seq x y z
N MET A 1 32.40 7.32 21.01
CA MET A 1 31.51 8.39 20.50
C MET A 1 30.91 9.05 21.72
N SER A 2 31.04 10.37 21.84
CA SER A 2 30.38 11.10 22.94
C SER A 2 28.86 11.10 22.75
N GLU A 3 28.09 11.28 23.82
CA GLU A 3 26.61 11.35 23.72
C GLU A 3 26.15 12.45 22.75
N ILE A 4 26.85 13.58 22.75
CA ILE A 4 26.59 14.72 21.85
C ILE A 4 26.83 14.34 20.38
N GLU A 5 27.93 13.64 20.07
CA GLU A 5 28.22 13.16 18.72
C GLU A 5 27.13 12.19 18.22
N ALA A 6 26.66 11.31 19.09
CA ALA A 6 25.59 10.36 18.75
C ALA A 6 24.26 11.07 18.46
N SER A 7 23.88 12.07 19.26
CA SER A 7 22.67 12.88 19.04
C SER A 7 22.75 13.70 17.75
N LEU A 8 23.89 14.33 17.47
CA LEU A 8 24.12 15.06 16.21
C LEU A 8 24.06 14.14 15.00
N TYR A 9 24.67 12.96 15.10
CA TYR A 9 24.65 11.96 14.03
C TYR A 9 23.23 11.47 13.74
N ALA A 10 22.45 11.17 14.79
CA ALA A 10 21.04 10.79 14.66
C ALA A 10 20.21 11.90 14.02
N LEU A 11 20.38 13.16 14.46
CA LEU A 11 19.68 14.32 13.90
C LEU A 11 20.02 14.52 12.41
N GLN A 12 21.28 14.36 12.02
CA GLN A 12 21.70 14.47 10.62
C GLN A 12 21.03 13.40 9.74
N TRP A 13 20.96 12.15 10.21
CA TRP A 13 20.26 11.08 9.50
C TRP A 13 18.77 11.37 9.38
N ASN A 14 18.13 11.77 10.49
CA ASN A 14 16.71 12.12 10.49
C ASN A 14 16.43 13.21 9.43
N ASN A 15 17.19 14.32 9.48
CA ASN A 15 17.03 15.42 8.54
C ASN A 15 17.26 15.01 7.08
N SER A 16 18.27 14.17 6.81
CA SER A 16 18.54 13.66 5.45
C SER A 16 17.39 12.79 4.94
N MET A 17 16.84 11.93 5.81
CA MET A 17 15.70 11.07 5.47
C MET A 17 14.44 11.88 5.24
N SER A 18 14.15 12.88 6.07
CA SER A 18 13.02 13.79 5.89
C SER A 18 13.03 14.44 4.50
N VAL A 19 14.18 14.98 4.08
CA VAL A 19 14.32 15.60 2.76
C VAL A 19 14.11 14.57 1.66
N ALA A 20 14.66 13.37 1.81
CA ALA A 20 14.47 12.28 0.85
C ALA A 20 12.99 11.88 0.73
N VAL A 21 12.28 11.66 1.84
CA VAL A 21 10.84 11.32 1.86
C VAL A 21 10.02 12.42 1.19
N ILE A 22 10.21 13.68 1.59
CA ILE A 22 9.47 14.82 1.02
C ILE A 22 9.72 14.89 -0.49
N THR A 23 10.96 14.75 -0.93
CA THR A 23 11.34 14.82 -2.34
C THR A 23 10.69 13.69 -3.13
N ILE A 24 10.80 12.45 -2.66
CA ILE A 24 10.25 11.28 -3.34
C ILE A 24 8.72 11.38 -3.39
N ILE A 25 8.04 11.64 -2.28
CA ILE A 25 6.57 11.73 -2.24
C ILE A 25 6.06 12.88 -3.12
N SER A 26 6.73 14.03 -3.11
CA SER A 26 6.35 15.17 -3.96
C SER A 26 6.57 14.88 -5.44
N TYR A 27 7.70 14.28 -5.80
CA TYR A 27 8.00 13.87 -7.18
C TYR A 27 6.96 12.86 -7.68
N GLU A 28 6.63 11.88 -6.86
CA GLU A 28 5.62 10.87 -7.15
C GLU A 28 4.22 11.42 -7.31
N TYR A 29 3.85 12.40 -6.47
CA TYR A 29 2.59 13.10 -6.58
C TYR A 29 2.48 13.84 -7.92
N ILE A 30 3.50 14.63 -8.27
CA ILE A 30 3.52 15.42 -9.51
C ILE A 30 3.43 14.50 -10.74
N LEU A 31 4.18 13.40 -10.76
CA LEU A 31 4.20 12.47 -11.90
C LEU A 31 2.83 11.81 -12.15
N GLN A 32 2.09 11.53 -11.08
CA GLN A 32 0.80 10.85 -11.18
C GLN A 32 -0.38 11.81 -11.30
N PHE A 33 -0.19 13.11 -11.04
CA PHE A 33 -1.27 14.09 -10.99
C PHE A 33 -2.05 14.20 -12.30
N GLU A 34 -1.37 14.21 -13.45
CA GLU A 34 -2.04 14.26 -14.76
C GLU A 34 -2.96 13.04 -14.97
N LYS A 35 -2.45 11.83 -14.68
CA LYS A 35 -3.22 10.60 -14.76
C LYS A 35 -4.37 10.59 -13.75
N GLU A 36 -4.15 11.14 -12.56
CA GLU A 36 -5.17 11.28 -11.53
C GLU A 36 -6.32 12.17 -12.01
N VAL A 37 -6.04 13.34 -12.58
CA VAL A 37 -7.06 14.24 -13.16
C VAL A 37 -7.93 13.49 -14.17
N LYS A 38 -7.28 12.80 -15.11
CA LYS A 38 -7.97 12.05 -16.17
C LYS A 38 -8.81 10.88 -15.66
N PHE A 39 -8.28 10.06 -14.74
CA PHE A 39 -8.93 8.79 -14.36
C PHE A 39 -9.81 8.88 -13.11
N VAL A 40 -9.56 9.87 -12.24
CA VAL A 40 -10.24 10.04 -10.96
C VAL A 40 -11.19 11.23 -10.97
N TRP A 41 -10.71 12.39 -11.41
CA TRP A 41 -11.45 13.64 -11.25
C TRP A 41 -12.47 13.89 -12.37
N GLU A 42 -12.14 13.51 -13.61
CA GLU A 42 -13.06 13.64 -14.75
C GLU A 42 -14.17 12.57 -14.77
N ARG A 43 -14.10 11.58 -13.89
CA ARG A 43 -14.97 10.40 -13.90
C ARG A 43 -15.94 10.39 -12.71
N GLN A 44 -17.04 9.64 -12.85
CA GLN A 44 -17.96 9.39 -11.74
C GLN A 44 -17.27 8.62 -10.61
N TRP A 45 -17.47 9.08 -9.38
CA TRP A 45 -16.81 8.51 -8.21
C TRP A 45 -17.43 7.16 -7.85
N SER A 46 -16.59 6.12 -7.78
CA SER A 46 -16.97 4.83 -7.24
C SER A 46 -16.41 4.63 -5.84
N VAL A 47 -16.82 3.55 -5.17
CA VAL A 47 -16.25 3.14 -3.88
C VAL A 47 -14.73 2.96 -3.99
N MET A 48 -14.24 2.43 -5.10
CA MET A 48 -12.80 2.27 -5.34
C MET A 48 -12.10 3.61 -5.53
N THR A 49 -12.73 4.57 -6.21
CA THR A 49 -12.23 5.94 -6.32
C THR A 49 -12.11 6.61 -4.95
N CYS A 50 -13.12 6.43 -4.09
CA CYS A 50 -13.09 6.94 -2.72
C CYS A 50 -11.97 6.29 -1.89
N LEU A 51 -11.83 4.96 -1.95
CA LEU A 51 -10.75 4.23 -1.28
C LEU A 51 -9.37 4.66 -1.78
N TYR A 52 -9.23 4.87 -3.10
CA TYR A 52 -8.01 5.38 -3.71
C TYR A 52 -7.66 6.78 -3.18
N LEU A 53 -8.60 7.71 -3.20
CA LEU A 53 -8.40 9.08 -2.71
C LEU A 53 -8.05 9.07 -1.21
N ALA A 54 -8.78 8.28 -0.42
CA ALA A 54 -8.50 8.10 1.00
C ALA A 54 -7.05 7.64 1.22
N VAL A 55 -6.64 6.54 0.59
CA VAL A 55 -5.27 6.02 0.75
C VAL A 55 -4.22 6.98 0.23
N ARG A 56 -4.44 7.62 -0.93
CA ARG A 56 -3.46 8.54 -1.52
C ARG A 56 -3.23 9.77 -0.67
N TYR A 57 -4.28 10.53 -0.35
CA TYR A 57 -4.15 11.78 0.38
C TYR A 57 -3.83 11.56 1.85
N PHE A 58 -4.38 10.51 2.46
CA PHE A 58 -4.03 10.15 3.83
C PHE A 58 -2.59 9.65 3.93
N GLY A 59 -2.12 8.86 2.96
CA GLY A 59 -0.73 8.43 2.89
C GLY A 59 0.26 9.58 2.75
N ILE A 60 -0.02 10.53 1.85
CA ILE A 60 0.77 11.77 1.71
C ILE A 60 0.77 12.56 3.02
N LEU A 61 -0.38 12.70 3.67
CA LEU A 61 -0.50 13.41 4.93
C LEU A 61 0.41 12.76 6.00
N ILE A 62 0.30 11.45 6.20
CA ILE A 62 1.14 10.72 7.16
C ILE A 62 2.63 10.87 6.82
N ALA A 63 3.03 10.64 5.57
CA ALA A 63 4.42 10.75 5.15
C ALA A 63 5.01 12.14 5.39
N MET A 64 4.24 13.20 5.13
CA MET A 64 4.66 14.58 5.38
C MET A 64 4.81 14.85 6.87
N PHE A 65 3.86 14.41 7.70
CA PHE A 65 3.98 14.53 9.14
C PHE A 65 5.22 13.80 9.65
N SER A 66 5.39 12.52 9.27
CA SER A 66 6.56 11.69 9.61
C SER A 66 7.87 12.37 9.23
N ALA A 67 7.97 12.91 8.01
CA ALA A 67 9.16 13.60 7.54
C ALA A 67 9.44 14.90 8.31
N CYS A 68 8.41 15.64 8.75
CA CYS A 68 8.63 16.89 9.50
C CYS A 68 9.04 16.67 10.96
N TRP A 69 8.83 15.47 11.51
CA TRP A 69 9.08 15.20 12.92
C TRP A 69 10.55 14.85 13.21
N GLY A 70 11.00 15.23 14.40
CA GLY A 70 12.31 14.84 14.91
C GLY A 70 13.52 15.66 14.44
N GLY A 71 13.36 16.76 13.69
CA GLY A 71 14.52 17.65 13.45
C GLY A 71 14.38 18.76 12.41
N GLN A 72 13.68 18.54 11.30
CA GLN A 72 13.60 19.53 10.20
C GLN A 72 12.93 20.83 10.64
N ILE A 73 11.88 20.70 11.45
CA ILE A 73 11.11 21.82 11.98
C ILE A 73 11.10 21.69 13.49
N TYR A 74 11.37 22.80 14.16
CA TYR A 74 11.20 22.86 15.62
C TYR A 74 9.72 22.75 15.96
N ILE A 75 9.36 21.70 16.71
CA ILE A 75 8.01 21.43 17.17
C ILE A 75 8.04 21.39 18.71
N PRO A 76 7.21 22.18 19.41
CA PRO A 76 7.10 22.13 20.86
C PRO A 76 6.67 20.74 21.34
N GLU A 77 7.09 20.33 22.54
CA GLU A 77 6.84 18.99 23.10
C GLU A 77 5.37 18.54 23.03
N ALA A 78 4.43 19.41 23.42
CA ALA A 78 3.00 19.09 23.39
C ALA A 78 2.48 18.83 21.97
N VAL A 79 2.93 19.62 20.99
CA VAL A 79 2.57 19.44 19.58
C VAL A 79 3.26 18.20 19.01
N SER A 80 4.50 17.94 19.41
CA SER A 80 5.26 16.76 19.04
C SER A 80 4.59 15.47 19.51
N TYR A 81 4.00 15.48 20.71
CA TYR A 81 3.22 14.34 21.21
C TYR A 81 1.95 14.07 20.42
N GLY A 82 1.13 15.09 20.17
CA GLY A 82 -0.04 14.93 19.31
C GLY A 82 0.32 14.46 17.90
N THR A 83 1.41 14.99 17.35
CA THR A 83 1.92 14.66 16.02
C THR A 83 2.43 13.22 15.94
N PHE A 84 3.20 12.78 16.94
CA PHE A 84 3.66 11.40 17.03
C PHE A 84 2.48 10.42 17.13
N LEU A 85 1.50 10.70 17.99
CA LEU A 85 0.29 9.86 18.08
C LEU A 85 -0.45 9.81 16.74
N PHE A 86 -0.63 10.95 16.08
CA PHE A 86 -1.27 11.02 14.78
C PHE A 86 -0.55 10.14 13.74
N MET A 87 0.79 10.13 13.73
CA MET A 87 1.54 9.25 12.83
C MET A 87 1.33 7.77 13.15
N GLN A 88 1.48 7.36 14.41
CA GLN A 88 1.37 5.94 14.79
C GLN A 88 -0.02 5.40 14.46
N TRP A 89 -1.06 6.10 14.93
CA TRP A 89 -2.44 5.74 14.62
C TRP A 89 -2.77 5.86 13.13
N GLY A 90 -2.23 6.89 12.47
CA GLY A 90 -2.39 7.11 11.04
C GLY A 90 -1.84 5.94 10.23
N THR A 91 -0.61 5.50 10.53
CA THR A 91 0.02 4.34 9.90
C THR A 91 -0.79 3.07 10.13
N SER A 92 -1.36 2.88 11.33
CA SER A 92 -2.25 1.75 11.63
C SER A 92 -3.52 1.75 10.78
N VAL A 93 -4.19 2.90 10.69
CA VAL A 93 -5.38 3.08 9.85
C VAL A 93 -5.03 2.87 8.38
N TYR A 94 -3.91 3.42 7.92
CA TYR A 94 -3.43 3.23 6.56
C TYR A 94 -3.19 1.75 6.24
N SER A 95 -2.50 1.02 7.12
CA SER A 95 -2.26 -0.42 6.99
C SER A 95 -3.56 -1.24 6.97
N CYS A 96 -4.61 -0.77 7.65
CA CYS A 96 -5.94 -1.38 7.56
C CYS A 96 -6.57 -1.14 6.19
N LEU A 97 -6.54 0.10 5.70
CA LEU A 97 -7.08 0.47 4.39
C LEU A 97 -6.39 -0.29 3.24
N THR A 98 -5.07 -0.43 3.28
CA THR A 98 -4.34 -1.20 2.26
C THR A 98 -4.74 -2.67 2.25
N LYS A 99 -4.93 -3.29 3.42
CA LYS A 99 -5.42 -4.67 3.53
C LYS A 99 -6.83 -4.84 3.01
N VAL A 100 -7.73 -3.88 3.28
CA VAL A 100 -9.08 -3.87 2.70
C VAL A 100 -9.02 -3.84 1.18
N ILE A 101 -8.17 -2.98 0.59
CA ILE A 101 -7.96 -2.92 -0.86
C ILE A 101 -7.42 -4.25 -1.41
N LEU A 102 -6.49 -4.89 -0.70
CA LEU A 102 -5.93 -6.18 -1.09
C LEU A 102 -6.99 -7.30 -1.06
N ILE A 103 -7.78 -7.37 0.00
CA ILE A 103 -8.88 -8.34 0.12
C ILE A 103 -9.91 -8.11 -0.98
N TRP A 104 -10.28 -6.85 -1.24
CA TRP A 104 -11.22 -6.49 -2.30
C TRP A 104 -10.74 -6.96 -3.68
N ARG A 105 -9.46 -6.72 -4.00
CA ARG A 105 -8.83 -7.17 -5.24
C ARG A 105 -8.81 -8.69 -5.36
N LEU A 106 -8.52 -9.39 -4.26
CA LEU A 106 -8.53 -10.85 -4.25
C LEU A 106 -9.94 -11.41 -4.42
N TYR A 107 -10.95 -10.78 -3.81
CA TYR A 107 -12.36 -11.11 -4.01
C TYR A 107 -12.77 -10.97 -5.47
N ALA A 108 -12.37 -9.88 -6.13
CA ALA A 108 -12.68 -9.70 -7.54
C ALA A 108 -12.04 -10.76 -8.45
N LEU A 109 -10.83 -11.23 -8.12
CA LEU A 109 -10.16 -12.30 -8.87
C LEU A 109 -10.82 -13.67 -8.63
N TYR A 110 -11.23 -13.97 -7.40
CA TYR A 110 -11.85 -15.25 -7.07
C TYR A 110 -13.36 -15.30 -7.37
N GLN A 111 -14.03 -14.15 -7.44
CA GLN A 111 -15.49 -13.98 -7.49
C GLN A 111 -16.26 -14.88 -6.52
N SER A 112 -15.63 -15.21 -5.39
CA SER A 112 -16.11 -16.21 -4.45
C SER A 112 -16.40 -15.56 -3.11
N LYS A 113 -17.70 -15.39 -2.83
CA LYS A 113 -18.21 -14.89 -1.54
C LYS A 113 -17.67 -15.66 -0.32
N PRO A 114 -17.56 -17.01 -0.31
CA PRO A 114 -17.05 -17.72 0.87
C PRO A 114 -15.60 -17.37 1.19
N ILE A 115 -14.74 -17.19 0.17
CA ILE A 115 -13.33 -16.80 0.39
C ILE A 115 -13.26 -15.41 1.02
N LEU A 116 -14.09 -14.46 0.55
CA LEU A 116 -14.16 -13.12 1.13
C LEU A 116 -14.52 -13.17 2.62
N TYR A 117 -15.55 -13.95 3.00
CA TYR A 117 -15.93 -14.07 4.42
C TYR A 117 -14.84 -14.71 5.27
N VAL A 118 -14.11 -15.71 4.75
CA VAL A 118 -12.96 -16.30 5.46
C VAL A 118 -11.84 -15.28 5.65
N LEU A 119 -11.50 -14.52 4.61
CA LEU A 119 -10.45 -13.49 4.66
C LEU A 119 -10.80 -12.37 5.64
N LEU A 120 -12.04 -11.89 5.62
CA LEU A 120 -12.54 -10.88 6.55
C LEU A 120 -12.61 -11.42 7.99
N GLY A 121 -13.08 -12.65 8.16
CA GLY A 121 -13.16 -13.32 9.46
C GLY A 121 -11.79 -13.50 10.11
N LEU A 122 -10.73 -13.73 9.33
CA LEU A 122 -9.36 -13.76 9.81
C LEU A 122 -8.78 -12.35 10.05
N PHE A 123 -9.20 -11.37 9.26
CA PHE A 123 -8.69 -10.00 9.35
C PHE A 123 -9.20 -9.24 10.59
N ILE A 124 -10.48 -9.35 10.92
CA ILE A 124 -11.11 -8.67 12.06
C ILE A 124 -10.38 -8.89 13.40
N PRO A 125 -10.07 -10.14 13.83
CA PRO A 125 -9.35 -10.35 15.09
C PRO A 125 -7.92 -9.80 15.07
N ILE A 126 -7.26 -9.81 13.90
CA ILE A 126 -5.93 -9.20 13.74
C ILE A 126 -6.02 -7.68 13.96
N VAL A 127 -7.03 -7.03 13.37
CA VAL A 127 -7.27 -5.58 13.57
C VAL A 127 -7.56 -5.28 15.04
N ALA A 128 -8.40 -6.08 15.70
CA ALA A 128 -8.71 -5.89 17.12
C ALA A 128 -7.46 -6.03 18.01
N LEU A 129 -6.61 -7.04 17.74
CA LEU A 129 -5.34 -7.22 18.43
C LEU A 129 -4.42 -6.02 18.22
N TYR A 130 -4.33 -5.52 16.98
CA TYR A 130 -3.47 -4.40 16.62
C TYR A 130 -3.90 -3.11 17.32
N ILE A 131 -5.21 -2.80 17.31
CA ILE A 131 -5.77 -1.65 18.05
C ILE A 131 -5.49 -1.77 19.54
N ALA A 132 -5.68 -2.95 20.13
CA ALA A 132 -5.43 -3.15 21.57
C ALA A 132 -3.98 -2.85 21.95
N VAL A 133 -3.03 -3.25 21.10
CA VAL A 133 -1.60 -2.99 21.32
C VAL A 133 -1.23 -1.54 21.05
N ASP A 134 -1.81 -0.91 20.03
CA ASP A 134 -1.61 0.52 19.78
C ASP A 134 -2.12 1.37 20.96
N VAL A 135 -3.28 1.04 21.53
CA VAL A 135 -3.77 1.69 22.76
C VAL A 135 -2.79 1.48 23.90
N PHE A 136 -2.27 0.26 24.06
CA PHE A 136 -1.34 -0.07 25.14
C PHE A 136 0.01 0.65 25.02
N LEU A 137 0.58 0.71 23.82
CA LEU A 137 1.91 1.28 23.55
C LEU A 137 1.87 2.81 23.44
N TRP A 138 0.88 3.36 22.72
CA TRP A 138 0.88 4.77 22.35
C TRP A 138 0.08 5.66 23.32
N SER A 139 -0.99 5.13 23.92
CA SER A 139 -1.90 5.96 24.73
C SER A 139 -1.52 6.03 26.21
N ARG A 140 -0.42 5.37 26.63
CA ARG A 140 0.03 5.33 28.02
C ARG A 140 1.31 6.15 28.21
N PRO A 141 1.30 7.18 29.06
CA PRO A 141 2.52 7.91 29.44
C PRO A 141 3.59 7.01 30.08
N SER A 142 3.17 5.90 30.69
CA SER A 142 4.09 4.90 31.25
C SER A 142 4.82 4.06 30.21
N ALA A 143 4.31 4.00 28.97
CA ALA A 143 4.89 3.22 27.89
C ALA A 143 5.80 4.08 27.00
N ILE A 144 5.40 5.33 26.77
CA ILE A 144 6.11 6.29 25.91
C ILE A 144 6.22 7.66 26.58
N SER A 145 7.38 8.28 26.47
CA SER A 145 7.59 9.69 26.76
C SER A 145 8.25 10.39 25.60
N ILE A 146 7.77 11.57 25.24
CA ILE A 146 8.42 12.43 24.25
C ILE A 146 9.13 13.53 25.01
N GLN A 147 10.39 13.76 24.69
CA GLN A 147 11.20 14.76 25.38
C GLN A 147 11.93 15.63 24.36
N GLU A 148 12.08 16.91 24.70
CA GLU A 148 12.89 17.86 23.96
C GLU A 148 14.37 17.66 24.33
N ILE A 149 15.21 17.38 23.33
CA ILE A 149 16.66 17.32 23.47
C ILE A 149 17.25 18.66 23.03
N ILE A 150 18.06 19.24 23.91
CA ILE A 150 18.78 20.49 23.68
C ILE A 150 20.26 20.16 23.49
N ILE A 151 20.72 20.15 22.24
CA ILE A 151 22.15 19.95 21.93
C ILE A 151 22.90 21.29 22.07
N ALA A 152 22.29 22.36 21.60
CA ALA A 152 22.81 23.72 21.66
C ALA A 152 21.64 24.72 21.80
N PRO A 153 21.87 25.98 22.20
CA PRO A 153 20.81 26.97 22.36
C PRO A 153 19.92 27.14 21.11
N SER A 154 20.50 26.93 19.93
CA SER A 154 19.84 27.00 18.62
C SER A 154 19.45 25.64 18.02
N ILE A 155 19.81 24.51 18.64
CA ILE A 155 19.55 23.16 18.13
C ILE A 155 18.74 22.39 19.16
N LYS A 156 17.42 22.35 18.91
CA LYS A 156 16.45 21.64 19.72
C LYS A 156 15.60 20.75 18.83
N TYR A 157 15.37 19.51 19.26
CA TYR A 157 14.51 18.58 18.55
C TYR A 157 13.80 17.68 19.56
N CYS A 158 12.66 17.12 19.17
CA CYS A 158 11.95 16.15 19.99
C CYS A 158 12.31 14.73 19.56
N THR A 159 12.42 13.82 20.52
CA THR A 159 12.52 12.39 20.25
C THR A 159 11.59 11.60 21.17
N ALA A 160 11.24 10.39 20.75
CA ALA A 160 10.43 9.46 21.52
C ALA A 160 11.33 8.50 22.31
N PHE A 161 11.01 8.29 23.57
CA PHE A 161 11.62 7.30 24.45
C PHE A 161 10.60 6.25 24.83
N PHE A 162 10.99 4.99 24.65
CA PHE A 162 10.16 3.82 24.93
C PHE A 162 10.58 3.20 26.26
N HIS A 163 9.66 3.16 27.21
CA HIS A 163 9.88 2.55 28.53
C HIS A 163 9.44 1.09 28.57
N THR A 164 8.64 0.68 27.59
CA THR A 164 8.20 -0.70 27.43
C THR A 164 9.12 -1.41 26.44
N GLY A 165 9.51 -2.65 26.76
CA GLY A 165 10.33 -3.46 25.87
C GLY A 165 9.63 -3.78 24.53
N PRO A 166 10.38 -4.21 23.51
CA PRO A 166 9.88 -4.41 22.14
C PRO A 166 8.88 -5.58 21.98
N MET A 167 8.75 -6.41 23.01
CA MET A 167 8.01 -7.67 22.97
C MET A 167 6.56 -7.53 22.46
N PRO A 168 5.73 -6.59 22.94
CA PRO A 168 4.35 -6.48 22.47
C PRO A 168 4.27 -6.23 20.97
N ALA A 169 5.11 -5.34 20.43
CA ALA A 169 5.13 -4.98 19.01
C ALA A 169 5.62 -6.14 18.12
N ILE A 170 6.61 -6.90 18.59
CA ILE A 170 7.11 -8.09 17.88
C ILE A 170 6.02 -9.16 17.81
N TYR A 171 5.40 -9.50 18.95
CA TYR A 171 4.37 -10.55 18.98
C TYR A 171 3.14 -10.20 18.14
N THR A 172 2.76 -8.92 18.09
CA THR A 172 1.63 -8.48 17.25
C THR A 172 1.96 -8.45 15.77
N SER A 173 3.23 -8.33 15.41
CA SER A 173 3.65 -8.37 14.01
C SER A 173 3.53 -9.77 13.40
N ILE A 174 3.64 -10.84 14.21
CA ILE A 174 3.62 -12.22 13.72
C ILE A 174 2.28 -12.56 13.02
N PRO A 175 1.09 -12.40 13.63
CA PRO A 175 -0.18 -12.67 12.95
C PRO A 175 -0.37 -11.87 11.66
N VAL A 176 0.12 -10.63 11.63
CA VAL A 176 0.02 -9.76 10.45
C VAL A 176 0.90 -10.29 9.32
N ILE A 177 2.15 -10.65 9.63
CA ILE A 177 3.07 -11.25 8.64
C ILE A 177 2.49 -12.58 8.13
N CYS A 178 1.95 -13.43 9.00
CA CYS A 178 1.29 -14.67 8.58
C CYS A 178 0.10 -14.41 7.65
N TYR A 179 -0.70 -13.38 7.94
CA TYR A 179 -1.83 -12.98 7.10
C TYR A 179 -1.38 -12.46 5.74
N ASP A 180 -0.34 -11.63 5.70
CA ASP A 180 0.24 -11.13 4.44
C ASP A 180 0.83 -12.26 3.60
N ILE A 181 1.50 -13.24 4.22
CA ILE A 181 1.98 -14.45 3.54
C ILE A 181 0.80 -15.22 2.94
N LEU A 182 -0.30 -15.40 3.69
CA LEU A 182 -1.51 -16.04 3.19
C LEU A 182 -2.07 -15.30 1.97
N LEU A 183 -2.13 -13.97 2.01
CA LEU A 183 -2.59 -13.17 0.87
C LEU A 183 -1.68 -13.31 -0.35
N VAL A 184 -0.35 -13.29 -0.17
CA VAL A 184 0.63 -13.52 -1.24
C VAL A 184 0.45 -14.90 -1.85
N VAL A 185 0.31 -15.95 -1.04
CA VAL A 185 0.12 -17.32 -1.51
C VAL A 185 -1.18 -17.44 -2.31
N LEU A 186 -2.29 -16.88 -1.82
CA LEU A 186 -3.55 -16.86 -2.56
C LEU A 186 -3.42 -16.12 -3.90
N ALA A 187 -2.76 -14.95 -3.91
CA ALA A 187 -2.52 -14.19 -5.14
C ALA A 187 -1.66 -14.95 -6.16
N ILE A 188 -0.65 -15.71 -5.71
CA ILE A 188 0.17 -16.54 -6.59
C ILE A 188 -0.62 -17.76 -7.09
N THR A 189 -1.38 -18.44 -6.23
CA THR A 189 -2.14 -19.63 -6.64
C THR A 189 -3.19 -19.30 -7.70
N ILE A 190 -3.90 -18.17 -7.58
CA ILE A 190 -4.86 -17.74 -8.58
C ILE A 190 -4.18 -17.38 -9.90
N LEU A 191 -3.02 -16.73 -9.85
CA LEU A 191 -2.21 -16.44 -11.04
C LEU A 191 -1.81 -17.73 -11.77
N VAL A 192 -1.24 -18.69 -11.04
CA VAL A 192 -0.79 -19.97 -11.62
C VAL A 192 -1.98 -20.73 -12.19
N LYS A 193 -3.12 -20.76 -11.49
CA LYS A 193 -4.36 -21.39 -11.96
C LYS A 193 -4.83 -20.78 -13.28
N HIS A 194 -4.95 -19.46 -13.35
CA HIS A 194 -5.37 -18.77 -14.57
C HIS A 194 -4.41 -18.98 -15.74
N MET A 195 -3.11 -18.98 -15.48
CA MET A 195 -2.10 -19.25 -16.51
C MET A 195 -2.20 -20.68 -17.04
N LYS A 196 -2.49 -21.65 -16.16
CA LYS A 196 -2.66 -23.05 -16.54
C LYS A 196 -3.93 -23.28 -17.36
N GLU A 197 -5.07 -22.76 -16.91
CA GLU A 197 -6.36 -22.88 -17.62
C GLU A 197 -6.28 -22.26 -19.02
N ARG A 198 -5.65 -21.09 -19.17
CA ARG A 198 -5.45 -20.47 -20.50
C ARG A 198 -4.51 -21.26 -21.39
N LYS A 199 -3.45 -21.85 -20.83
CA LYS A 199 -2.53 -22.71 -21.58
C LYS A 199 -3.25 -23.96 -22.10
N GLU A 200 -4.12 -24.54 -21.30
CA GLU A 200 -4.94 -25.70 -21.69
C GLU A 200 -5.92 -25.35 -22.82
N LEU A 201 -6.48 -24.13 -22.80
CA LEU A 201 -7.38 -23.63 -23.85
C LEU A 201 -6.66 -23.15 -25.14
N GLN A 202 -5.33 -23.32 -25.24
CA GLN A 202 -4.48 -22.80 -26.33
C GLN A 202 -4.66 -21.30 -26.62
N MET A 203 -5.26 -20.55 -25.69
CA MET A 203 -5.40 -19.10 -25.84
C MET A 203 -4.07 -18.45 -25.53
N LYS A 204 -3.60 -17.57 -26.43
CA LYS A 204 -2.44 -16.74 -26.13
C LYS A 204 -2.74 -15.98 -24.82
N PRO A 205 -1.84 -16.03 -23.83
CA PRO A 205 -2.01 -15.23 -22.62
C PRO A 205 -2.06 -13.77 -23.05
N ASN A 206 -3.14 -13.06 -22.71
CA ASN A 206 -3.15 -11.63 -22.95
C ASN A 206 -2.03 -11.02 -22.10
N THR A 207 -1.03 -10.44 -22.76
CA THR A 207 0.13 -9.81 -22.14
C THR A 207 -0.30 -8.81 -21.06
N TYR A 208 -1.45 -8.13 -21.24
CA TYR A 208 -2.00 -7.18 -20.27
C TYR A 208 -2.46 -7.83 -18.96
N ILE A 209 -3.15 -8.97 -19.02
CA ILE A 209 -3.59 -9.67 -17.80
C ILE A 209 -2.39 -10.17 -17.00
N VAL A 210 -1.38 -10.72 -17.69
CA VAL A 210 -0.14 -11.16 -17.05
C VAL A 210 0.59 -9.99 -16.39
N LEU A 211 0.61 -8.83 -17.07
CA LEU A 211 1.23 -7.61 -16.58
C LEU A 211 0.51 -7.11 -15.31
N ILE A 212 -0.82 -6.95 -15.36
CA ILE A 212 -1.64 -6.50 -14.23
C ILE A 212 -1.45 -7.42 -13.02
N VAL A 213 -1.57 -8.73 -13.21
CA VAL A 213 -1.45 -9.69 -12.10
C VAL A 213 -0.02 -9.72 -11.54
N ARG A 214 1.02 -9.56 -12.38
CA ARG A 214 2.40 -9.43 -11.90
C ARG A 214 2.56 -8.20 -11.01
N TYR A 215 1.97 -7.06 -11.37
CA TYR A 215 2.02 -5.88 -10.53
C TYR A 215 1.27 -6.06 -9.21
N HIS A 216 0.14 -6.78 -9.21
CA HIS A 216 -0.54 -7.15 -7.96
C HIS A 216 0.39 -7.98 -7.05
N VAL A 217 1.06 -9.01 -7.57
CA VAL A 217 1.98 -9.85 -6.77
C VAL A 217 3.14 -9.02 -6.22
N ILE A 218 3.75 -8.14 -7.03
CA ILE A 218 4.81 -7.23 -6.57
C ILE A 218 4.31 -6.38 -5.41
N TYR A 219 3.08 -5.88 -5.49
CA TYR A 219 2.49 -5.11 -4.41
C TYR A 219 2.27 -5.93 -3.13
N PHE A 220 1.74 -7.15 -3.22
CA PHE A 220 1.61 -8.04 -2.05
C PHE A 220 2.98 -8.32 -1.40
N VAL A 221 4.02 -8.57 -2.22
CA VAL A 221 5.39 -8.83 -1.73
C VAL A 221 5.99 -7.58 -1.07
N MET A 222 5.80 -6.40 -1.65
CA MET A 222 6.29 -5.15 -1.08
C MET A 222 5.59 -4.82 0.23
N ASN A 223 4.27 -5.04 0.34
CA ASN A 223 3.54 -4.86 1.59
C ASN A 223 4.07 -5.81 2.68
N LEU A 224 4.30 -7.07 2.34
CA LEU A 224 4.93 -8.04 3.24
C LEU A 224 6.34 -7.58 3.67
N ALA A 225 7.14 -7.05 2.75
CA ALA A 225 8.48 -6.54 3.06
C ALA A 225 8.42 -5.36 4.05
N VAL A 226 7.47 -4.43 3.86
CA VAL A 226 7.24 -3.31 4.80
C VAL A 226 6.89 -3.83 6.19
N GLN A 227 6.01 -4.83 6.29
CA GLN A 227 5.65 -5.40 7.59
C GLN A 227 6.83 -6.11 8.26
N ILE A 228 7.66 -6.81 7.50
CA ILE A 228 8.89 -7.44 8.02
C ILE A 228 9.86 -6.38 8.52
N PHE A 229 10.11 -5.32 7.75
CA PHE A 229 10.99 -4.23 8.16
C PHE A 229 10.47 -3.49 9.41
N SER A 230 9.16 -3.28 9.50
CA SER A 230 8.52 -2.71 10.68
C SER A 230 8.72 -3.59 11.92
N ALA A 231 8.69 -4.92 11.78
CA ALA A 231 9.00 -5.84 12.88
C ALA A 231 10.49 -5.81 13.26
N ILE A 232 11.39 -5.69 12.27
CA ILE A 232 12.83 -5.60 12.47
C ILE A 232 13.23 -4.30 13.19
N MET A 233 12.47 -3.21 13.03
CA MET A 233 12.72 -1.93 13.72
C MET A 233 12.80 -2.08 15.25
N TRP A 234 12.15 -3.10 15.80
CA TRP A 234 12.17 -3.41 17.23
C TRP A 234 13.34 -4.30 17.67
N ALA A 235 14.21 -4.70 16.75
CA ALA A 235 15.48 -5.35 17.07
C ALA A 235 16.57 -4.30 17.32
N ASP A 236 17.61 -4.67 18.07
CA ASP A 236 18.81 -3.83 18.27
C ASP A 236 19.57 -3.66 16.93
N LEU A 237 19.18 -2.66 16.16
CA LEU A 237 19.79 -2.26 14.90
C LEU A 237 20.73 -1.08 15.09
N SER A 238 21.71 -0.95 14.18
CA SER A 238 22.49 0.28 14.10
C SER A 238 21.62 1.45 13.63
N THR A 239 21.97 2.67 14.06
CA THR A 239 21.25 3.90 13.75
C THR A 239 21.00 4.08 12.25
N ALA A 240 22.02 3.81 11.42
CA ALA A 240 21.89 3.94 9.96
C ALA A 240 20.87 2.95 9.38
N VAL A 241 20.87 1.69 9.84
CA VAL A 241 19.91 0.68 9.37
C VAL A 241 18.49 1.04 9.79
N MET A 242 18.30 1.54 11.02
CA MET A 242 17.00 2.01 11.51
C MET A 242 16.43 3.12 10.61
N TYR A 243 17.22 4.14 10.27
CA TYR A 243 16.77 5.23 9.41
C TYR A 243 16.47 4.79 7.96
N VAL A 244 17.21 3.80 7.43
CA VAL A 244 16.91 3.21 6.12
C VAL A 244 15.59 2.42 6.16
N VAL A 245 15.35 1.68 7.25
CA VAL A 245 14.09 0.96 7.48
C VAL A 245 12.90 1.93 7.59
N LEU A 246 13.09 3.04 8.31
CA LEU A 246 12.10 4.11 8.40
C LEU A 246 11.82 4.72 7.03
N LEU A 247 12.85 5.10 6.27
CA LEU A 247 12.69 5.61 4.90
C LEU A 247 11.85 4.68 4.03
N PHE A 248 12.14 3.39 4.06
CA PHE A 248 11.39 2.41 3.27
C PHE A 248 9.93 2.32 3.73
N SER A 249 9.71 2.24 5.04
CA SER A 249 8.37 2.10 5.62
C SER A 249 7.51 3.34 5.43
N ASP A 250 8.12 4.53 5.43
CA ASP A 250 7.46 5.84 5.31
C ASP A 250 7.33 6.33 3.87
N SER A 251 7.77 5.57 2.87
CA SER A 251 7.67 5.97 1.46
C SER A 251 7.01 4.93 0.57
N VAL A 252 7.51 3.69 0.63
CA VAL A 252 7.13 2.62 -0.30
C VAL A 252 5.63 2.31 -0.28
N PRO A 253 4.96 2.15 0.88
CA PRO A 253 3.52 1.90 0.92
C PRO A 253 2.70 3.01 0.27
N PHE A 254 3.10 4.26 0.45
CA PHE A 254 2.35 5.44 -0.01
C PHE A 254 2.50 5.69 -1.51
N ILE A 255 3.55 5.15 -2.13
CA ILE A 255 3.83 5.32 -3.56
C ILE A 255 3.27 4.15 -4.38
N ILE A 256 3.48 2.91 -3.91
CA ILE A 256 3.13 1.74 -4.71
C ILE A 256 1.62 1.59 -4.87
N VAL A 257 0.84 1.86 -3.80
CA VAL A 257 -0.62 1.68 -3.85
C VAL A 257 -1.26 2.59 -4.90
N PRO A 258 -1.01 3.90 -4.88
CA PRO A 258 -1.65 4.78 -5.85
C PRO A 258 -1.16 4.54 -7.29
N ARG A 259 0.14 4.24 -7.49
CA ARG A 259 0.67 3.88 -8.81
C ARG A 259 -0.05 2.70 -9.41
N LEU A 260 -0.14 1.61 -8.64
CA LEU A 260 -0.76 0.38 -9.11
C LEU A 260 -2.23 0.59 -9.48
N ILE A 261 -2.97 1.40 -8.72
CA ILE A 261 -4.38 1.67 -9.03
C ILE A 261 -4.51 2.48 -10.33
N ILE A 262 -3.70 3.53 -10.51
CA ILE A 262 -3.71 4.35 -11.72
C ILE A 262 -3.28 3.53 -12.95
N ASP A 263 -2.21 2.76 -12.85
CA ASP A 263 -1.68 1.99 -13.98
C ASP A 263 -2.73 0.98 -14.49
N ILE A 264 -3.51 0.38 -13.57
CA ILE A 264 -4.64 -0.48 -13.94
C ILE A 264 -5.70 0.32 -14.70
N TRP A 265 -6.10 1.49 -14.22
CA TRP A 265 -7.08 2.32 -14.94
C TRP A 265 -6.60 2.78 -16.31
N GLU A 266 -5.31 3.12 -16.44
CA GLU A 266 -4.70 3.48 -17.72
C GLU A 266 -4.74 2.31 -18.71
N THR A 267 -4.41 1.10 -18.27
CA THR A 267 -4.50 -0.08 -19.13
C THR A 267 -5.93 -0.34 -19.61
N HIS A 268 -6.93 -0.10 -18.75
CA HIS A 268 -8.34 -0.27 -19.13
C HIS A 268 -8.85 0.78 -20.13
N ALA A 269 -8.34 2.01 -20.06
CA ALA A 269 -8.78 3.08 -20.97
C ALA A 269 -8.24 2.93 -22.40
N ASN A 270 -7.10 2.24 -22.57
CA ASN A 270 -6.52 1.97 -23.89
C ASN A 270 -7.15 0.77 -24.60
N GLU A 271 -7.81 -0.12 -23.87
CA GLU A 271 -8.70 -1.09 -24.49
C GLU A 271 -9.99 -0.37 -24.87
N SER A 272 -10.46 -0.59 -26.10
CA SER A 272 -11.70 -0.04 -26.65
C SER A 272 -12.97 -0.60 -25.97
N CYS A 273 -13.00 -0.61 -24.63
CA CYS A 273 -14.18 -0.81 -23.81
C CYS A 273 -14.93 0.53 -23.72
N VAL A 274 -15.97 0.67 -24.53
CA VAL A 274 -16.88 1.84 -24.56
C VAL A 274 -17.59 2.08 -23.21
N HIS A 275 -17.52 1.14 -22.28
CA HIS A 275 -17.88 1.34 -20.88
C HIS A 275 -16.79 0.81 -19.96
N VAL A 276 -15.86 1.67 -19.54
CA VAL A 276 -15.06 1.38 -18.34
C VAL A 276 -16.05 1.42 -17.18
N SER A 277 -16.33 0.28 -16.55
CA SER A 277 -17.26 0.19 -15.41
C SER A 277 -16.65 0.80 -14.16
N THR A 278 -17.50 1.40 -13.33
CA THR A 278 -17.17 2.04 -12.06
C THR A 278 -16.87 1.03 -10.95
N THR A 279 -17.20 -0.25 -11.14
CA THR A 279 -16.96 -1.36 -10.21
C THR A 279 -15.94 -2.34 -10.78
N PHE A 280 -15.00 -2.79 -9.94
CA PHE A 280 -14.05 -3.84 -10.34
C PHE A 280 -14.77 -5.19 -10.58
N GLU A 281 -16.00 -5.36 -10.09
CA GLU A 281 -16.84 -6.55 -10.37
C GLU A 281 -17.15 -6.71 -11.88
N ASP A 282 -17.20 -5.62 -12.64
CA ASP A 282 -17.41 -5.65 -14.09
C ASP A 282 -16.09 -5.77 -14.89
N CYS A 283 -14.92 -5.77 -14.22
CA CYS A 283 -13.65 -6.16 -14.86
C CYS A 283 -13.65 -7.65 -15.27
N VAL A 284 -14.71 -8.41 -14.98
CA VAL A 284 -14.88 -9.82 -15.34
C VAL A 284 -15.71 -10.01 -16.62
N CYS A 285 -15.96 -8.96 -17.40
CA CYS A 285 -16.46 -9.14 -18.79
C CYS A 285 -15.50 -9.91 -19.71
N TRP A 286 -14.28 -10.22 -19.24
CA TRP A 286 -13.25 -11.00 -19.93
C TRP A 286 -13.53 -12.51 -20.05
N THR A 287 -14.61 -13.01 -19.44
CA THR A 287 -15.04 -14.41 -19.59
C THR A 287 -15.88 -14.64 -20.84
N SER A 288 -16.32 -13.59 -21.52
CA SER A 288 -17.03 -13.73 -22.78
C SER A 288 -16.00 -13.80 -23.91
N PRO A 289 -16.07 -14.79 -24.82
CA PRO A 289 -15.32 -14.69 -26.06
C PRO A 289 -15.67 -13.34 -26.72
N PRO A 290 -14.73 -12.70 -27.43
CA PRO A 290 -15.08 -11.53 -28.23
C PRO A 290 -16.32 -11.88 -29.07
N PRO A 291 -17.31 -10.98 -29.21
CA PRO A 291 -18.33 -11.20 -30.22
C PRO A 291 -17.56 -11.40 -31.51
N LEU A 292 -17.66 -12.62 -32.06
CA LEU A 292 -17.22 -12.88 -33.42
C LEU A 292 -17.79 -11.73 -34.23
N GLU A 293 -16.92 -10.95 -34.88
CA GLU A 293 -17.33 -10.02 -35.90
C GLU A 293 -18.15 -10.86 -36.90
N GLU A 294 -19.48 -10.77 -36.82
CA GLU A 294 -20.43 -11.31 -37.81
C GLU A 294 -20.34 -10.48 -39.11
N HIS A 295 -19.13 -10.21 -39.58
CA HIS A 295 -18.88 -9.42 -40.78
C HIS A 295 -17.97 -10.07 -41.81
N GLU A 296 -17.69 -11.37 -41.69
CA GLU A 296 -17.06 -12.15 -42.77
C GLU A 296 -17.66 -13.55 -42.95
N LEU A 297 -19.00 -13.70 -42.88
CA LEU A 297 -19.68 -14.93 -43.31
C LEU A 297 -20.84 -14.71 -44.30
N GLU A 298 -20.84 -13.59 -45.03
CA GLU A 298 -21.75 -13.32 -46.15
C GLU A 298 -20.98 -13.01 -47.44
N PHE A 299 -19.97 -13.79 -47.83
CA PHE A 299 -19.46 -13.76 -49.21
C PHE A 299 -18.74 -15.08 -49.59
N ARG A 300 -19.44 -16.21 -49.46
CA ARG A 300 -19.16 -17.43 -50.26
C ARG A 300 -20.29 -18.46 -50.11
N ILE A 301 -21.45 -18.12 -50.63
CA ILE A 301 -22.38 -19.11 -51.16
C ILE A 301 -22.58 -18.72 -52.61
N ASP A 302 -21.73 -19.26 -53.49
CA ASP A 302 -22.02 -19.31 -54.91
C ASP A 302 -22.41 -20.78 -55.19
N PRO A 303 -23.69 -21.07 -55.42
CA PRO A 303 -24.14 -22.40 -55.77
C PRO A 303 -23.93 -22.63 -57.26
N ASP A 304 -23.24 -23.73 -57.60
CA ASP A 304 -23.34 -24.35 -58.93
C ASP A 304 -24.82 -24.51 -59.31
N ASN A 305 -25.30 -23.67 -60.22
CA ASN A 305 -26.51 -23.86 -61.01
C ASN A 305 -26.55 -22.87 -62.18
N LEU A 306 -25.85 -23.21 -63.25
CA LEU A 306 -26.35 -22.96 -64.60
C LEU A 306 -26.02 -24.18 -65.47
N ALA A 307 -27.03 -25.05 -65.58
CA ALA A 307 -27.27 -25.84 -66.78
C ALA A 307 -27.69 -24.93 -67.93
#